data_AF-A0A916ZAK7-F1
#
_entry.id   AF-A0A916ZAK7-F1
#
_cell.length_a   1.000
_cell.length_b   1.000
_cell.length_c   1.000
_cell.angle_alpha   90.00
_cell.angle_beta   90.00
_cell.angle_gamma   90.00
#
_symmetry.space_group_name_H-M   'P 1'
#
loop_
_entity.id
_entity.type
_entity.pdbx_description
1 polymer ?
#
loop_
_entity_poly.entity_id
_entity_poly.type
_entity_poly.pdbx_seq_one_letter_code
_entity_poly.pdbx_strand_id
1 'polypeptide(L)' 'MTSQLDDLAKAFSEPSAEEIAFHEDRRRRGLGVGLNEQGELVYQRDINAKSNSKSESSGKSRD' A
#
# COMPACT_ATOMS: atom_id res chain seq x y z
N MET A 1 4.95 -33.65 11.01
CA MET A 1 3.91 -33.10 10.12
C MET A 1 4.21 -31.63 9.83
N THR A 2 5.36 -31.33 9.22
CA THR A 2 5.77 -29.95 8.89
C THR A 2 6.09 -29.77 7.40
N SER A 3 6.43 -30.84 6.67
CA SER A 3 6.90 -30.75 5.29
C SER A 3 5.90 -30.11 4.33
N GLN A 4 4.60 -30.28 4.54
CA GLN A 4 3.57 -29.71 3.65
C GLN A 4 3.47 -28.18 3.77
N LEU A 5 3.74 -27.61 4.95
CA LEU A 5 3.77 -26.16 5.14
C LEU A 5 5.03 -25.55 4.53
N ASP A 6 6.16 -26.26 4.64
CA ASP A 6 7.43 -25.86 4.05
C ASP A 6 7.38 -25.90 2.51
N ASP A 7 6.74 -26.93 1.94
CA ASP A 7 6.53 -27.06 0.49
C ASP A 7 5.59 -25.97 -0.05
N LEU A 8 4.54 -25.62 0.70
CA LEU A 8 3.64 -24.53 0.37
C LEU A 8 4.37 -23.18 0.42
N ALA A 9 5.13 -22.92 1.49
CA ALA A 9 5.91 -21.70 1.65
C ALA A 9 6.93 -21.54 0.51
N LYS A 10 7.52 -22.64 0.04
CA LYS A 10 8.43 -22.64 -1.10
C LYS A 10 7.74 -22.34 -2.42
N ALA A 11 6.53 -22.85 -2.64
CA ALA A 11 5.73 -22.54 -3.83
C ALA A 11 5.31 -21.07 -3.91
N PHE A 12 5.17 -20.39 -2.76
CA PHE A 12 4.89 -18.95 -2.67
C PHE A 12 6.14 -18.08 -2.40
N SER A 13 7.34 -18.68 -2.42
CA SER A 13 8.55 -18.00 -1.92
C SER A 13 9.00 -16.83 -2.78
N GLU A 14 8.73 -16.89 -4.09
CA GLU A 14 9.16 -15.85 -5.02
C GLU A 14 8.04 -15.52 -6.02
N PRO A 15 7.61 -14.24 -6.09
CA PRO A 15 6.67 -13.80 -7.11
C PRO A 15 7.32 -13.87 -8.49
N SER A 16 6.52 -14.21 -9.49
CA SER A 16 6.93 -14.16 -10.90
C SER A 16 7.24 -12.72 -11.35
N ALA A 17 7.95 -12.58 -12.47
CA ALA A 17 8.26 -11.28 -13.05
C ALA A 17 6.99 -10.46 -13.37
N GLU A 18 5.91 -11.12 -13.82
CA GLU A 18 4.62 -10.48 -14.10
C GLU A 18 3.96 -9.95 -12.83
N GLU A 19 3.98 -10.73 -11.75
CA GLU A 19 3.46 -10.32 -10.45
C GLU A 19 4.24 -9.13 -9.89
N ILE A 20 5.58 -9.15 -9.99
CA ILE A 20 6.43 -8.02 -9.59
C ILE A 20 6.02 -6.75 -10.35
N ALA A 21 5.95 -6.81 -11.68
CA ALA A 21 5.61 -5.68 -12.53
C ALA A 21 4.21 -5.11 -12.22
N PHE A 22 3.24 -5.99 -11.97
CA PHE A 22 1.89 -5.62 -11.58
C PHE A 22 1.84 -4.88 -10.23
N HIS A 23 2.58 -5.38 -9.24
CA HIS A 23 2.67 -4.73 -7.93
C HIS A 23 3.42 -3.39 -7.98
N GLU A 24 4.41 -3.25 -8.86
CA GLU A 24 5.12 -1.98 -9.10
C GLU A 24 4.24 -0.93 -9.77
N ASP A 25 3.50 -1.26 -10.83
CA ASP A 25 2.61 -0.30 -11.48
C ASP A 25 1.50 0.18 -10.52
N ARG A 26 0.98 -0.72 -9.67
CA ARG A 26 0.03 -0.37 -8.62
C ARG A 26 0.63 0.59 -7.59
N ARG A 27 1.84 0.29 -7.08
CA ARG A 27 2.56 1.20 -6.18
C ARG A 27 2.76 2.58 -6.81
N ARG A 28 3.18 2.64 -8.08
CA ARG A 28 3.35 3.89 -8.83
C ARG A 28 2.06 4.69 -8.96
N ARG A 29 0.91 4.01 -9.08
CA ARG A 29 -0.43 4.63 -9.13
C ARG A 29 -0.99 4.99 -7.75
N GLY A 30 -0.24 4.75 -6.66
CA GLY A 30 -0.76 4.92 -5.30
C GLY A 30 -1.86 3.91 -4.94
N LEU A 31 -1.91 2.78 -5.64
CA LEU A 31 -2.84 1.67 -5.40
C LEU A 31 -2.08 0.61 -4.59
N GLY A 32 -2.43 0.45 -3.33
CA GLY A 32 -1.77 -0.51 -2.45
C GLY A 32 -2.48 -0.62 -1.12
N VAL A 33 -2.37 -1.79 -0.48
CA VAL A 33 -2.81 -2.05 0.89
C VAL A 33 -1.60 -2.47 1.71
N GLY A 34 -1.47 -1.89 2.89
CA GLY A 34 -0.45 -2.25 3.87
C GLY A 34 -1.06 -2.33 5.26
N LEU A 35 -0.26 -2.76 6.23
CA LEU A 35 -0.61 -2.65 7.64
C LEU A 35 0.13 -1.46 8.25
N ASN A 36 -0.52 -0.71 9.14
CA ASN A 36 0.18 0.25 10.00
C ASN A 36 0.85 -0.45 11.19
N GLU A 37 1.49 0.33 12.05
CA GLU A 37 2.18 -0.15 13.26
C GLU A 37 1.24 -0.89 14.25
N GLN A 38 -0.07 -0.64 14.16
CA GLN A 38 -1.11 -1.25 14.96
C GLN A 38 -1.72 -2.50 14.31
N GLY A 39 -1.25 -2.88 13.11
CA GLY A 39 -1.77 -4.02 12.36
C GLY A 39 -3.08 -3.75 11.64
N GLU A 40 -3.46 -2.48 11.47
CA GLU A 40 -4.68 -2.09 10.76
C GLU A 40 -4.40 -1.90 9.26
N LEU A 41 -5.37 -2.29 8.43
CA LEU A 41 -5.30 -2.11 6.98
C LEU A 41 -5.33 -0.63 6.61
N VAL A 42 -4.31 -0.17 5.87
CA VAL A 42 -4.20 1.18 5.33
C VAL A 42 -4.10 1.11 3.81
N TYR A 43 -4.89 1.93 3.13
CA TYR A 43 -4.87 2.07 1.68
C TYR A 43 -3.98 3.25 1.27
N GLN A 44 -3.07 3.03 0.32
CA GLN A 44 -2.14 4.06 -0.16
C GLN A 44 -2.87 5.28 -0.75
N ARG A 45 -4.04 5.06 -1.38
CA ARG A 45 -4.90 6.14 -1.88
C ARG A 45 -5.34 7.10 -0.77
N ASP A 46 -5.62 6.58 0.42
CA ASP A 46 -6.14 7.36 1.54
C ASP A 46 -5.02 8.17 2.23
N ILE A 47 -3.79 7.65 2.21
CA ILE A 47 -2.59 8.39 2.65
C ILE A 47 -2.37 9.61 1.76
N ASN A 48 -2.40 9.41 0.44
CA ASN A 48 -2.18 10.49 -0.53
C ASN A 48 -3.31 11.54 -0.47
N ALA A 49 -4.57 11.12 -0.28
CA ALA A 49 -5.69 12.04 -0.10
C ALA A 49 -5.54 12.93 1.16
N LYS A 50 -5.02 12.38 2.27
CA LYS A 50 -4.72 13.14 3.49
C LYS A 50 -3.52 14.08 3.33
N SER A 51 -2.56 13.75 2.48
CA SER A 51 -1.41 14.63 2.20
C SER A 51 -1.80 15.87 1.37
N ASN A 52 -2.84 15.76 0.52
CA ASN A 52 -3.37 16.88 -0.26
C ASN A 52 -4.34 17.79 0.51
N SER A 53 -4.77 17.42 1.72
CA SER A 53 -5.65 18.27 2.55
C SER A 53 -4.91 19.22 3.50
N LYS A 54 -3.57 19.34 3.38
CA LYS A 54 -2.73 20.21 4.22
C LYS A 54 -2.04 21.37 3.49
N SER A 55 -2.62 21.81 2.38
CA SER A 55 -2.41 23.14 1.78
C SER A 55 -3.79 23.57 1.27
N GLU A 56 -4.54 24.52 1.83
CA GLU A 56 -4.16 25.84 2.33
C GLU A 56 -5.11 26.24 3.47
N SER A 57 -4.54 26.62 4.61
CA SER A 57 -5.19 27.46 5.60
C SER A 57 -4.43 28.79 5.70
N SER A 58 -4.83 29.78 4.91
CA SER A 58 -4.69 31.22 5.20
C SER A 58 -5.38 31.95 4.05
N GLY A 59 -6.59 32.48 4.18
CA GLY A 59 -6.97 33.46 5.17
C GLY A 59 -7.09 34.82 4.48
N LYS A 60 -8.31 35.24 4.15
CA LYS A 60 -8.77 36.63 4.32
C LYS A 60 -10.28 36.73 4.07
N SER A 61 -11.03 36.78 5.16
CA SER A 61 -12.33 37.46 5.19
C SER A 61 -12.09 38.98 5.05
N ARG A 62 -13.08 39.69 4.47
CA ARG A 62 -13.32 41.16 4.35
C ARG A 62 -13.60 41.47 2.88
N ASP A 63 -14.70 42.11 2.48
CA ASP A 63 -15.79 42.81 3.16
C ASP A 63 -17.02 42.72 2.23
#